data_AF-A0A7Y2URS2-F1
#
_entry.id   AF-A0A7Y2URS2-F1
#
_cell.length_a   1.000
_cell.length_b   1.000
_cell.length_c   1.000
_cell.angle_alpha   90.00
_cell.angle_beta   90.00
_cell.angle_gamma   90.00
#
_symmetry.space_group_name_H-M   'P 1'
#
loop_
_entity.id
_entity.type
_entity.pdbx_description
1 polymer ?
#
loop_
_entity_poly.entity_id
_entity_poly.type
_entity_poly.pdbx_seq_one_letter_code
_entity_poly.pdbx_strand_id
1 'polypeptide(L)'
;MFTGIAGGLLVFTGIWHATEWIMDGRRRDTWQLVPVGLVYLLLGCLLVMGTGDIIVQIIALVLVAAGATAAYTRRNQFEIRKWVMVTFILVDVVIVLALVAALFR
;
A
#
# COMPACT_ATOMS: atom_id res chain seq x y z
N MET A 1 7.25 -13.41 10.88
CA MET A 1 8.23 -12.33 10.64
C MET A 1 7.92 -11.55 9.37
N PHE A 2 7.83 -12.20 8.20
CA PHE A 2 7.50 -11.53 6.93
C PHE A 2 6.12 -10.87 6.91
N THR A 3 5.10 -11.51 7.51
CA THR A 3 3.75 -10.93 7.69
C THR A 3 3.78 -9.62 8.48
N GLY A 4 4.62 -9.53 9.51
CA GLY A 4 4.80 -8.31 10.31
C GLY A 4 5.48 -7.18 9.53
N ILE A 5 6.46 -7.51 8.68
CA ILE A 5 7.09 -6.54 7.78
C ILE A 5 6.07 -6.01 6.77
N ALA A 6 5.32 -6.90 6.12
CA ALA A 6 4.27 -6.52 5.19
C ALA A 6 3.20 -5.65 5.86
N GLY A 7 2.74 -6.06 7.06
CA GLY A 7 1.76 -5.30 7.84
C GLY A 7 2.28 -3.91 8.24
N GLY A 8 3.51 -3.80 8.71
CA GLY A 8 4.13 -2.52 9.07
C GLY A 8 4.28 -1.58 7.86
N LEU A 9 4.71 -2.11 6.72
CA LEU A 9 4.81 -1.35 5.47
C LEU A 9 3.43 -0.89 4.97
N LEU A 10 2.41 -1.74 5.05
CA LEU A 10 1.03 -1.39 4.73
C LEU A 10 0.51 -0.23 5.59
N VAL A 11 0.70 -0.29 6.91
CA VAL A 11 0.32 0.79 7.82
C VAL A 11 1.06 2.09 7.45
N PHE A 12 2.37 1.99 7.23
CA PHE A 12 3.18 3.14 6.83
C PHE A 12 2.70 3.76 5.51
N THR A 13 2.47 2.96 4.47
CA THR A 13 1.93 3.44 3.19
C THR A 13 0.56 4.08 3.32
N GLY A 14 -0.32 3.53 4.17
CA GLY A 14 -1.63 4.10 4.45
C GLY A 14 -1.56 5.50 5.06
N ILE A 15 -0.68 5.69 6.04
CA ILE A 15 -0.39 7.00 6.64
C ILE A 15 0.23 7.93 5.61
N TRP A 16 1.17 7.44 4.81
CA TRP A 16 1.81 8.26 3.79
C TRP A 16 0.79 8.79 2.77
N HIS A 17 -0.11 7.97 2.26
CA HIS A 17 -1.16 8.45 1.35
C HIS A 17 -1.98 9.61 1.92
N ALA A 18 -2.33 9.56 3.21
CA ALA A 18 -3.03 10.66 3.88
C ALA A 18 -2.15 11.92 4.03
N THR A 19 -0.88 11.75 4.39
CA THR A 19 0.06 12.88 4.52
C THR A 19 0.38 13.53 3.18
N GLU A 20 0.52 12.77 2.10
CA GLU A 20 0.76 13.30 0.76
C GLU A 20 -0.40 14.18 0.30
N TRP A 21 -1.64 13.77 0.56
CA TRP A 21 -2.82 14.59 0.28
C TRP A 21 -2.81 15.92 1.04
N ILE A 22 -2.36 15.92 2.30
CA ILE A 22 -2.22 17.15 3.11
C ILE A 22 -1.12 18.04 2.55
N MET A 23 0.06 17.47 2.24
CA MET A 23 1.24 18.21 1.77
C MET A 23 1.06 18.79 0.37
N ASP A 24 0.29 18.13 -0.48
CA ASP A 24 0.05 18.56 -1.86
C ASP A 24 -1.10 19.58 -2.00
N GLY A 25 -1.55 20.14 -0.88
CA GLY A 25 -2.59 21.18 -0.86
C GLY A 25 -3.99 20.65 -1.15
N ARG A 26 -4.26 19.37 -0.87
CA ARG A 26 -5.56 18.71 -1.05
C ARG A 26 -6.06 18.68 -2.50
N ARG A 27 -5.15 18.51 -3.46
CA ARG A 27 -5.51 18.31 -4.87
C ARG A 27 -6.42 17.09 -5.06
N ARG A 28 -7.24 17.14 -6.11
CA ARG A 28 -8.24 16.10 -6.41
C ARG A 28 -7.61 14.73 -6.71
N ASP A 29 -6.44 14.71 -7.33
CA ASP A 29 -5.72 13.49 -7.68
C ASP A 29 -5.15 12.79 -6.45
N THR A 30 -4.54 13.55 -5.53
CA THR A 30 -4.03 13.01 -4.26
C THR A 30 -5.15 12.58 -3.32
N TRP A 31 -6.36 13.13 -3.45
CA TRP A 31 -7.52 12.66 -2.69
C TRP A 31 -7.90 11.21 -3.03
N GLN A 32 -7.68 10.76 -4.27
CA GLN A 32 -7.95 9.37 -4.67
C GLN A 32 -7.03 8.36 -3.97
N LEU A 33 -5.89 8.82 -3.44
CA LEU A 33 -4.97 7.97 -2.66
C LEU A 33 -5.50 7.68 -1.26
N VAL A 34 -6.33 8.56 -0.68
CA VAL A 34 -6.79 8.44 0.71
C VAL A 34 -7.64 7.18 0.94
N PRO A 35 -8.65 6.86 0.10
CA PRO A 35 -9.40 5.61 0.27
C PRO A 35 -8.52 4.37 0.18
N VAL A 36 -7.55 4.35 -0.74
CA VAL A 36 -6.60 3.24 -0.89
C VAL A 36 -5.72 3.12 0.35
N GLY A 37 -5.21 4.25 0.84
CA GLY A 37 -4.41 4.31 2.06
C GLY A 37 -5.16 3.81 3.29
N LEU A 38 -6.45 4.10 3.42
CA LEU A 38 -7.29 3.57 4.50
C LEU A 38 -7.44 2.04 4.43
N VAL A 39 -7.61 1.50 3.22
CA VAL A 39 -7.68 0.05 3.02
C VAL A 39 -6.34 -0.60 3.40
N TYR A 40 -5.22 -0.02 2.98
CA TYR A 40 -3.88 -0.51 3.33
C TYR A 40 -3.63 -0.44 4.83
N LEU A 41 -4.02 0.66 5.48
CA LEU A 41 -3.92 0.82 6.93
C LEU A 41 -4.70 -0.28 7.66
N LEU A 42 -5.96 -0.52 7.26
CA LEU A 42 -6.80 -1.54 7.87
C LEU A 42 -6.19 -2.94 7.72
N LEU A 43 -5.77 -3.30 6.52
CA LEU A 43 -5.15 -4.59 6.24
C LEU A 43 -3.82 -4.75 6.99
N GLY A 44 -3.01 -3.70 7.03
CA GLY A 44 -1.76 -3.68 7.79
C GLY A 44 -1.99 -3.90 9.27
N CYS A 45 -2.96 -3.22 9.88
CA CYS A 45 -3.35 -3.43 11.27
C CYS A 45 -3.83 -4.85 11.54
N LEU A 46 -4.70 -5.41 10.69
CA LEU A 46 -5.18 -6.78 10.83
C LEU A 46 -4.03 -7.80 10.77
N LEU A 47 -3.10 -7.63 9.84
CA LEU A 47 -1.92 -8.50 9.71
C LEU A 47 -0.99 -8.39 10.94
N VAL A 48 -0.75 -7.17 11.46
CA VAL A 48 0.09 -6.97 12.65
C VAL A 48 -0.55 -7.55 13.90
N MET A 49 -1.87 -7.46 14.03
CA MET A 49 -2.62 -8.06 15.15
C MET A 49 -2.76 -9.59 15.05
N GLY A 50 -2.34 -10.21 13.94
CA GLY A 50 -2.49 -11.64 13.71
C GLY A 50 -3.93 -12.08 13.44
N THR A 51 -4.80 -11.16 13.01
CA THR A 51 -6.22 -11.43 12.78
C THR A 51 -6.45 -11.82 11.33
N GLY A 52 -7.12 -12.95 11.10
CA GLY A 52 -7.55 -13.38 9.75
C GLY A 52 -6.45 -13.98 8.86
N ASP A 53 -5.30 -14.30 9.46
CA ASP A 53 -4.18 -15.13 8.98
C ASP A 53 -4.03 -15.18 7.44
N ILE A 54 -4.35 -16.31 6.80
CA ILE A 54 -4.16 -16.50 5.35
C ILE A 54 -5.13 -15.64 4.51
N ILE A 55 -6.38 -15.48 4.95
CA ILE A 55 -7.41 -14.78 4.16
C ILE A 55 -7.04 -13.30 4.00
N VAL A 56 -6.70 -12.65 5.11
CA VAL A 56 -6.29 -11.24 5.11
C VAL A 56 -5.01 -11.05 4.30
N GLN A 57 -4.08 -12.01 4.39
CA GLN A 57 -2.83 -11.98 3.63
C GLN A 57 -3.05 -12.09 2.11
N ILE A 58 -3.94 -12.98 1.66
CA ILE A 58 -4.30 -13.11 0.23
C ILE A 58 -5.02 -11.85 -0.25
N ILE A 59 -5.96 -11.31 0.53
CA ILE A 59 -6.67 -10.06 0.19
C ILE A 59 -5.67 -8.90 0.06
N ALA A 60 -4.76 -8.77 1.02
CA ALA A 60 -3.71 -7.75 1.00
C ALA A 60 -2.80 -7.93 -0.22
N LEU A 61 -2.40 -9.16 -0.55
CA LEU A 61 -1.55 -9.45 -1.69
C LEU A 61 -2.21 -9.00 -3.01
N VAL A 62 -3.48 -9.35 -3.21
CA VAL A 62 -4.24 -8.98 -4.41
C VAL A 62 -4.39 -7.46 -4.52
N LEU A 63 -4.77 -6.80 -3.42
CA LEU A 63 -5.00 -5.36 -3.42
C LEU A 63 -3.71 -4.56 -3.64
N VAL A 64 -2.60 -4.97 -3.02
CA VAL A 64 -1.30 -4.32 -3.20
C VAL A 64 -0.78 -4.53 -4.62
N ALA A 65 -0.88 -5.75 -5.15
CA ALA A 65 -0.47 -6.02 -6.53
C ALA A 65 -1.29 -5.20 -7.54
N ALA A 66 -2.61 -5.08 -7.32
CA ALA A 66 -3.48 -4.25 -8.14
C ALA A 66 -3.14 -2.76 -8.02
N GLY A 67 -2.89 -2.28 -6.80
CA GLY A 67 -2.45 -0.90 -6.51
C GLY A 67 -1.14 -0.55 -7.21
N ALA A 68 -0.12 -1.39 -7.06
CA ALA A 68 1.18 -1.23 -7.72
C ALA A 68 1.03 -1.18 -9.24
N THR A 69 0.22 -2.06 -9.82
CA THR A 69 -0.04 -2.13 -11.26
C THR A 69 -0.77 -0.88 -11.75
N ALA A 70 -1.78 -0.42 -11.02
CA ALA A 70 -2.52 0.80 -11.34
C ALA A 70 -1.62 2.04 -11.25
N ALA A 71 -0.80 2.14 -10.19
CA ALA A 71 0.17 3.21 -10.01
C ALA A 71 1.20 3.22 -11.14
N TYR A 72 1.74 2.06 -11.53
CA TYR A 72 2.71 1.95 -12.61
C TYR A 72 2.14 2.31 -13.98
N THR A 73 0.93 1.84 -14.31
CA THR A 73 0.28 2.08 -15.61
C THR A 73 -0.19 3.51 -15.78
N ARG A 74 -0.70 4.12 -14.71
CA ARG A 74 -1.23 5.50 -14.73
C ARG A 74 -0.22 6.54 -14.26
N ARG A 75 1.06 6.18 -14.17
CA ARG A 75 2.09 7.04 -13.55
C ARG A 75 2.27 8.43 -14.17
N ASN A 76 1.94 8.57 -15.45
CA ASN A 76 2.03 9.84 -16.17
C ASN A 76 0.73 10.64 -16.19
N GLN A 77 -0.36 10.10 -15.62
CA GLN A 77 -1.69 10.72 -15.64
C GLN A 77 -2.02 11.47 -14.36
N PHE A 78 -1.37 11.13 -13.24
CA PHE A 78 -1.59 11.81 -11.96
C PHE A 78 -0.63 12.99 -11.80
N GLU A 79 -1.13 14.10 -11.26
CA GLU A 79 -0.31 15.25 -10.85
C GLU A 79 0.44 15.02 -9.53
N ILE A 80 0.90 13.80 -9.26
CA ILE A 80 1.69 13.47 -8.07
C ILE A 80 3.17 13.64 -8.40
N ARG A 81 3.97 14.09 -7.42
CA ARG A 81 5.43 14.17 -7.58
C ARG A 81 6.00 12.82 -7.99
N LYS A 82 6.74 12.79 -9.12
CA LYS A 82 7.29 11.55 -9.71
C LYS A 82 8.06 10.69 -8.70
N TRP A 83 8.87 11.31 -7.83
CA TRP A 83 9.65 10.57 -6.83
C TRP A 83 8.77 9.88 -5.78
N VAL A 84 7.64 10.50 -5.37
CA VAL A 84 6.69 9.92 -4.42
C VAL A 84 6.04 8.69 -5.02
N MET A 85 5.58 8.82 -6.27
CA MET A 85 4.94 7.71 -6.98
C MET A 85 5.88 6.54 -7.22
N VAL A 86 7.14 6.80 -7.63
CA VAL A 86 8.16 5.75 -7.76
C VAL A 86 8.40 5.07 -6.41
N THR A 87 8.43 5.84 -5.32
CA THR A 87 8.60 5.28 -3.97
C THR A 87 7.43 4.40 -3.57
N PHE A 88 6.18 4.81 -3.84
CA PHE A 88 5.00 3.96 -3.57
C PHE A 88 5.07 2.64 -4.33
N ILE A 89 5.40 2.67 -5.63
CA ILE A 89 5.54 1.45 -6.43
C ILE A 89 6.61 0.52 -5.84
N LEU A 90 7.76 1.07 -5.45
CA LEU A 90 8.85 0.27 -4.86
C LEU A 90 8.43 -0.36 -3.52
N VAL A 91 7.76 0.41 -2.65
CA VAL A 91 7.26 -0.11 -1.37
C VAL A 91 6.21 -1.19 -1.60
N ASP A 92 5.28 -1.00 -2.54
CA ASP A 92 4.27 -2.00 -2.89
C ASP A 92 4.90 -3.31 -3.39
N VAL A 93 5.96 -3.23 -4.21
CA VAL A 93 6.71 -4.41 -4.64
C VAL A 93 7.33 -5.16 -3.44
N VAL A 94 7.91 -4.42 -2.49
CA VAL A 94 8.46 -5.03 -1.26
C VAL A 94 7.36 -5.68 -0.42
N ILE A 95 6.19 -5.03 -0.27
CA ILE A 95 5.03 -5.59 0.42
C ILE A 95 4.58 -6.90 -0.26
N VAL A 96 4.44 -6.90 -1.58
CA VAL A 96 4.07 -8.10 -2.36
C VAL A 96 5.06 -9.24 -2.12
N LEU A 97 6.37 -8.97 -2.23
CA LEU A 97 7.40 -9.98 -2.00
C LEU A 97 7.35 -10.52 -0.57
N ALA A 98 7.13 -9.67 0.42
CA ALA A 98 6.99 -10.08 1.82
C ALA A 98 5.73 -10.93 2.06
N LEU A 99 4.59 -10.57 1.46
CA LEU A 99 3.34 -11.33 1.55
C LEU A 99 3.45 -12.69 0.86
N VAL A 100 4.09 -12.76 -0.31
CA VAL A 100 4.37 -14.02 -1.02
C VAL A 100 5.31 -14.91 -0.19
N ALA A 101 6.43 -14.37 0.29
CA ALA A 101 7.37 -15.12 1.14
C ALA A 101 6.71 -15.62 2.43
N ALA A 102 5.76 -14.87 2.98
CA ALA A 102 4.97 -15.27 4.14
C ALA A 102 3.94 -16.37 3.82
N LEU A 103 3.49 -16.55 2.57
CA LEU A 103 2.57 -17.64 2.19
C LEU A 103 3.28 -19.00 1.98
N PHE A 104 4.57 -18.96 1.66
CA PHE A 104 5.39 -20.15 1.42
C PHE A 104 6.14 -20.66 2.66
N ARG A 105 5.90 -20.05 3.82
CA ARG A 105 6.49 -20.41 5.11
C ARG A 105 5.43 -20.91 6.07
#